data_AF-A0A3L7NHK0-F1
#
_entry.id   AF-A0A3L7NHK0-F1
#
_cell.length_a   1.000
_cell.length_b   1.000
_cell.length_c   1.000
_cell.angle_alpha   90.00
_cell.angle_beta   90.00
_cell.angle_gamma   90.00
#
_symmetry.space_group_name_H-M   'P 1'
#
loop_
_entity.id
_entity.type
_entity.pdbx_description
1 polymer ?
#
loop_
_entity_poly.entity_id
_entity_poly.type
_entity_poly.pdbx_seq_one_letter_code
_entity_poly.pdbx_strand_id
1 'polypeptide(L)' 'FFNQDGVCTVLEAGDTFKQLAQNKLDSGFMASPAVAGKAIFLRTGTSVYRIEN' A
#
# COMPACT_ATOMS: atom_id res chain seq x y z
N PHE A 1 4.89 -0.83 -3.50
CA PHE A 1 4.36 0.08 -4.54
C PHE A 1 2.85 -0.12 -4.68
N PHE A 2 2.13 0.89 -5.19
CA PHE A 2 0.68 0.90 -5.35
C PHE A 2 0.28 1.17 -6.80
N ASN A 3 -0.83 0.61 -7.28
CA ASN A 3 -1.40 0.94 -8.59
C ASN A 3 -2.90 1.27 -8.53
N GLN A 4 -3.46 1.80 -9.63
CA GLN A 4 -4.87 2.21 -9.70
C GLN A 4 -5.83 1.04 -9.52
N ASP A 5 -5.43 -0.18 -9.91
CA ASP A 5 -6.23 -1.38 -9.69
C ASP A 5 -6.30 -1.78 -8.21
N GLY A 6 -5.56 -1.14 -7.30
CA GLY A 6 -5.53 -1.47 -5.88
C GLY A 6 -4.53 -2.58 -5.52
N VAL A 7 -3.63 -2.96 -6.44
CA VAL A 7 -2.52 -3.87 -6.14
C VAL A 7 -1.47 -3.14 -5.30
N CYS A 8 -1.11 -3.74 -4.17
CA CYS A 8 -0.17 -3.21 -3.20
C CYS A 8 0.96 -4.21 -2.96
N THR A 9 2.17 -3.87 -3.35
CA THR A 9 3.34 -4.76 -3.21
C THR A 9 4.26 -4.28 -2.10
N VAL A 10 4.58 -5.19 -1.18
CA VAL A 10 5.55 -5.00 -0.09
C VAL A 10 6.90 -5.51 -0.56
N LEU A 11 7.93 -4.67 -0.44
CA LEU A 11 9.30 -4.98 -0.85
C LEU A 11 10.23 -4.93 0.37
N GLU A 12 11.26 -5.75 0.35
CA GLU A 12 12.40 -5.59 1.26
C GLU A 12 13.17 -4.32 0.84
N ALA A 13 13.53 -3.49 1.82
CA ALA A 13 14.35 -2.32 1.57
C ALA A 13 15.81 -2.75 1.31
N GLY A 14 16.35 -2.37 0.16
CA GLY A 14 17.73 -2.68 -0.23
C GLY A 14 17.97 -2.44 -1.73
N ASP A 15 19.18 -2.76 -2.17
CA ASP A 15 19.63 -2.48 -3.55
C ASP A 15 19.19 -3.54 -4.56
N THR A 16 18.70 -4.69 -4.07
CA THR A 16 18.18 -5.78 -4.89
C THR A 16 16.67 -5.85 -4.72
N PHE A 17 15.95 -5.93 -5.84
CA PHE A 17 14.51 -6.12 -5.82
C PHE A 17 14.15 -7.47 -5.17
N LYS A 18 13.40 -7.41 -4.06
CA LYS A 18 12.83 -8.58 -3.41
C LYS A 18 11.41 -8.30 -2.92
N GLN A 19 10.44 -9.01 -3.49
CA GLN A 19 9.04 -8.92 -3.09
C GLN A 19 8.77 -9.80 -1.86
N LEU A 20 8.21 -9.20 -0.81
CA LEU A 20 7.84 -9.89 0.43
C LEU A 20 6.38 -10.33 0.43
N ALA A 21 5.49 -9.49 -0.11
CA ALA A 21 4.07 -9.77 -0.20
C ALA A 21 3.40 -8.95 -1.31
N GLN A 22 2.23 -9.41 -1.76
CA GLN A 22 1.35 -8.68 -2.64
C GLN A 22 -0.08 -8.77 -2.11
N ASN A 23 -0.75 -7.63 -2.03
CA ASN A 23 -2.10 -7.49 -1.50
C ASN A 23 -3.00 -6.81 -2.53
N LYS A 24 -4.31 -7.00 -2.41
CA LYS A 24 -5.33 -6.34 -3.22
C LYS A 24 -6.24 -5.55 -2.29
N LEU A 25 -6.40 -4.26 -2.57
CA LEU A 25 -7.42 -3.41 -1.95
C LEU A 25 -8.62 -3.33 -2.90
N ASP A 26 -9.80 -3.66 -2.37
CA ASP A 26 -11.04 -3.55 -3.11
C ASP A 26 -11.37 -2.08 -3.43
N SER A 27 -12.12 -1.85 -4.50
CA SER A 27 -12.48 -0.51 -4.99
C SER A 27 -11.32 0.35 -5.54
N GLY A 28 -10.17 -0.26 -5.85
CA GLY A 28 -9.03 0.41 -6.47
C GLY A 28 -8.30 1.40 -5.56
N PHE A 29 -7.17 1.93 -6.04
CA PHE A 29 -6.33 2.86 -5.28
C PHE A 29 -5.78 3.99 -6.16
N MET A 30 -6.52 5.10 -6.22
CA MET A 30 -6.19 6.28 -7.03
C MET A 30 -5.54 7.42 -6.23
N ALA A 31 -5.40 7.25 -4.92
CA ALA A 31 -4.76 8.22 -4.04
C ALA A 31 -3.27 7.90 -3.85
N SER A 32 -2.49 8.86 -3.38
CA SER A 32 -1.15 8.58 -2.85
C SER A 32 -1.26 8.02 -1.41
N PRO A 33 -0.41 7.06 -1.02
CA PRO A 33 -0.33 6.62 0.37
C PRO A 33 0.22 7.75 1.25
N ALA A 34 -0.23 7.85 2.51
CA ALA A 34 0.29 8.80 3.49
C ALA A 34 0.95 8.06 4.65
N VAL A 35 2.10 8.54 5.10
CA VAL A 35 2.84 7.94 6.23
C VAL A 35 2.78 8.86 7.44
N ALA A 36 2.43 8.32 8.60
CA ALA A 36 2.48 9.04 9.88
C ALA A 36 2.97 8.11 10.98
N GLY A 37 4.18 8.38 11.50
CA GLY A 37 4.84 7.50 12.46
C GLY A 37 5.08 6.11 11.87
N LYS A 38 4.55 5.08 12.53
CA LYS A 38 4.61 3.67 12.07
C LYS A 38 3.43 3.27 11.18
N ALA A 39 2.46 4.16 11.01
CA ALA A 39 1.24 3.87 10.27
C ALA A 39 1.33 4.35 8.81
N ILE A 40 0.75 3.55 7.93
CA ILE A 40 0.46 3.89 6.54
C ILE A 40 -1.05 4.01 6.37
N PHE A 41 -1.49 5.15 5.85
CA PHE A 41 -2.88 5.43 5.55
C PHE A 41 -3.14 5.31 4.06
N LEU A 42 -4.15 4.51 3.71
CA LEU A 42 -4.52 4.20 2.33
C LEU A 42 -5.99 4.54 2.11
N ARG A 43 -6.27 5.47 1.19
CA ARG A 43 -7.64 5.81 0.78
C ARG A 43 -7.98 5.11 -0.53
N THR A 44 -8.95 4.20 -0.50
CA THR A 44 -9.57 3.62 -1.71
C THR A 44 -10.76 4.48 -2.15
N GLY A 45 -11.48 4.04 -3.19
CA GLY A 45 -12.72 4.70 -3.60
C GLY A 45 -13.80 4.74 -2.51
N THR A 46 -13.78 3.80 -1.58
CA THR A 46 -14.87 3.59 -0.61
C THR A 46 -14.43 3.64 0.85
N SER A 47 -13.16 3.40 1.16
CA SER A 47 -12.66 3.22 2.53
C SER A 47 -11.33 3.90 2.79
N VAL A 48 -11.03 4.15 4.07
CA VAL A 48 -9.70 4.57 4.54
C VAL A 48 -9.15 3.49 5.47
N TYR A 49 -8.01 2.91 5.11
CA TYR A 49 -7.30 1.92 5.89
C TYR A 49 -6.15 2.58 6.66
N ARG A 50 -5.90 2.11 7.88
CA ARG A 50 -4.69 2.36 8.65
C ARG A 50 -3.96 1.04 8.85
N ILE A 51 -2.74 0.92 8.34
CA ILE A 51 -1.90 -0.27 8.43
C ILE A 51 -0.69 0.04 9.31
N GLU A 52 -0.44 -0.79 10.32
CA GLU A 52 0.69 -0.68 11.27
C GLU A 52 1.04 -2.09 11.77
N ASN A 53 2.26 -2.28 12.26
CA ASN A 53 2.74 -3.52 12.89
C ASN A 53 2.46 -3.56 14.39
#